data_AF-A0AAP5N0B1-F1
#
_entry.id   AF-A0AAP5N0B1-F1
#
_cell.length_a   1.000
_cell.length_b   1.000
_cell.length_c   1.000
_cell.angle_alpha   90.00
_cell.angle_beta   90.00
_cell.angle_gamma   90.00
#
_symmetry.space_group_name_H-M   'P 1'
#
loop_
_entity.id
_entity.type
_entity.pdbx_description
1 polymer ?
#
loop_
_entity_poly.entity_id
_entity_poly.type
_entity_poly.pdbx_seq_one_letter_code
_entity_poly.pdbx_strand_id
1 'polypeptide(L)'
;MYYTYDQNNSGGSFTIDGSVCEVVIIEADTAEQANAKAETIGIYFDGVDKGIDCPCCGDSWVRNYGKGTDEPEVYGKSVYEVKKGLFRNQAHIYRLDGSKEVVNIRDN
;
A
#
# COMPACT_ATOMS: atom_id res chain seq x y z
N MET A 1 -12.00 -1.52 -8.82
CA MET A 1 -11.17 -2.59 -8.24
C MET A 1 -10.24 -1.96 -7.22
N TYR A 2 -9.81 -2.71 -6.21
CA TYR A 2 -8.85 -2.26 -5.21
C TYR A 2 -7.48 -2.89 -5.46
N TYR A 3 -6.45 -2.08 -5.36
CA TYR A 3 -5.05 -2.45 -5.56
C TYR A 3 -4.25 -2.12 -4.30
N THR A 4 -3.72 -3.16 -3.67
CA THR A 4 -3.00 -3.04 -2.40
C THR A 4 -1.51 -2.91 -2.65
N TYR A 5 -0.92 -1.93 -2.00
CA TYR A 5 0.52 -1.69 -1.91
C TYR A 5 0.91 -1.92 -0.44
N ASP A 6 1.70 -2.95 -0.20
CA ASP A 6 2.19 -3.33 1.12
C ASP A 6 3.66 -2.90 1.25
N GLN A 7 3.98 -2.01 2.20
CA GLN A 7 5.34 -1.51 2.31
C GLN A 7 6.26 -2.57 2.92
N ASN A 8 7.32 -2.94 2.21
CA ASN A 8 8.31 -3.89 2.70
C ASN A 8 9.13 -3.29 3.86
N ASN A 9 9.22 -4.03 4.98
CA ASN A 9 9.90 -3.61 6.22
C ASN A 9 11.30 -4.21 6.41
N SER A 10 11.91 -4.77 5.37
CA SER A 10 13.18 -5.49 5.54
C SER A 10 14.34 -4.59 6.03
N GLY A 11 14.19 -3.25 5.91
CA GLY A 11 15.09 -2.25 6.48
C GLY A 11 14.81 -1.85 7.93
N GLY A 12 13.73 -2.35 8.55
CA GLY A 12 13.37 -2.11 9.95
C GLY A 12 12.58 -0.83 10.21
N SER A 13 12.15 -0.11 9.18
CA SER A 13 11.30 1.08 9.32
C SER A 13 10.29 1.20 8.19
N PHE A 14 9.15 1.82 8.51
CA PHE A 14 8.20 2.30 7.52
C PHE A 14 8.34 3.80 7.27
N THR A 15 8.12 4.22 6.02
CA THR A 15 7.78 5.59 5.66
C THR A 15 6.30 5.80 5.93
N ILE A 16 5.99 6.69 6.87
CA ILE A 16 4.61 7.02 7.28
C ILE A 16 4.46 8.54 7.31
N ASP A 17 3.46 9.05 6.60
CA ASP A 17 3.10 10.46 6.57
C ASP A 17 1.60 10.66 6.27
N GLY A 18 1.20 11.87 5.88
CA GLY A 18 -0.19 12.17 5.53
C GLY A 18 -0.68 11.47 4.25
N SER A 19 0.19 10.86 3.47
CA SER A 19 -0.11 10.22 2.19
C SER A 19 0.08 8.71 2.24
N VAL A 20 1.17 8.22 2.83
CA VAL A 20 1.52 6.79 2.87
C VAL A 20 1.63 6.28 4.31
N CYS A 21 1.40 4.99 4.50
CA CYS A 21 1.64 4.28 5.76
C CYS A 21 2.11 2.85 5.44
N GLU A 22 1.93 1.89 6.35
CA GLU A 22 2.37 0.51 6.12
C GLU A 22 1.61 -0.17 4.96
N VAL A 23 0.35 0.20 4.75
CA VAL A 23 -0.49 -0.31 3.65
C VAL A 23 -1.21 0.84 2.97
N VAL A 24 -1.13 0.90 1.65
CA VAL A 24 -1.92 1.82 0.84
C VAL A 24 -2.79 1.02 -0.11
N ILE A 25 -4.07 1.31 -0.16
CA ILE A 25 -5.03 0.65 -1.06
C ILE A 25 -5.60 1.72 -1.98
N ILE A 26 -5.57 1.47 -3.28
CA ILE A 26 -6.04 2.41 -4.29
C ILE A 26 -7.17 1.77 -5.07
N GLU A 27 -8.31 2.45 -5.10
CA GLU A 27 -9.40 2.11 -6.01
C GLU A 27 -9.10 2.66 -7.40
N ALA A 28 -9.14 1.79 -8.41
CA ALA A 28 -8.94 2.13 -9.81
C ALA A 28 -9.63 1.11 -10.74
N ASP A 29 -9.71 1.43 -12.04
CA ASP A 29 -10.21 0.48 -13.04
C ASP A 29 -9.12 -0.51 -13.48
N THR A 30 -7.85 -0.09 -13.47
CA THR A 30 -6.71 -0.92 -13.88
C THR A 30 -5.51 -0.79 -12.94
N ALA A 31 -4.58 -1.75 -13.02
CA ALA A 31 -3.35 -1.72 -12.23
C ALA A 31 -2.44 -0.54 -12.64
N GLU A 32 -2.42 -0.19 -13.92
CA GLU A 32 -1.67 0.95 -14.43
C GLU A 32 -2.19 2.27 -13.85
N GLN A 33 -3.51 2.45 -13.78
CA GLN A 33 -4.10 3.62 -13.14
C GLN A 33 -3.80 3.67 -11.65
N ALA A 34 -3.88 2.54 -10.94
CA ALA A 34 -3.51 2.46 -9.54
C ALA A 34 -2.03 2.80 -9.32
N ASN A 35 -1.13 2.26 -10.17
CA ASN A 35 0.30 2.54 -10.09
C ASN A 35 0.61 4.03 -10.35
N ALA A 36 -0.05 4.62 -11.36
CA ALA A 36 0.08 6.05 -11.63
C ALA A 36 -0.39 6.89 -10.43
N LYS A 37 -1.54 6.53 -9.83
CA LYS A 37 -2.04 7.19 -8.62
C LYS A 37 -1.08 7.04 -7.44
N ALA A 38 -0.51 5.85 -7.24
CA ALA A 38 0.49 5.56 -6.20
C ALA A 38 1.69 6.52 -6.32
N GLU A 39 2.22 6.69 -7.53
CA GLU A 39 3.33 7.63 -7.79
C GLU A 39 2.97 9.08 -7.45
N THR A 40 1.71 9.51 -7.69
CA THR A 40 1.28 10.88 -7.32
C THR A 40 1.18 11.14 -5.81
N ILE A 41 1.05 10.09 -4.99
CA ILE A 41 0.88 10.20 -3.53
C ILE A 41 2.16 9.85 -2.76
N GLY A 42 3.30 9.70 -3.45
CA GLY A 42 4.61 9.50 -2.83
C GLY A 42 5.10 8.05 -2.76
N ILE A 43 4.36 7.08 -3.32
CA ILE A 43 4.90 5.74 -3.55
C ILE A 43 5.87 5.82 -4.74
N TYR A 44 7.00 5.14 -4.64
CA TYR A 44 7.96 5.01 -5.72
C TYR A 44 8.20 3.53 -6.00
N PHE A 45 8.54 3.20 -7.24
CA PHE A 45 8.91 1.85 -7.64
C PHE A 45 10.38 1.79 -8.05
N ASP A 46 10.96 0.59 -8.05
CA ASP A 46 12.35 0.35 -8.44
C ASP A 46 13.34 1.14 -7.55
N GLY A 47 13.07 1.16 -6.24
CA GLY A 47 13.82 1.93 -5.26
C GLY A 47 15.26 1.48 -5.13
N VAL A 48 15.56 0.18 -5.25
CA VAL A 48 16.93 -0.34 -5.26
C VAL A 48 17.70 0.16 -6.48
N ASP A 49 17.10 0.08 -7.67
CA ASP A 49 17.73 0.55 -8.92
C ASP A 49 17.97 2.06 -8.89
N LYS A 50 17.05 2.82 -8.29
CA LYS A 50 17.16 4.27 -8.10
C LYS A 50 18.07 4.68 -6.93
N GLY A 51 18.63 3.73 -6.18
CA GLY A 51 19.48 3.98 -5.02
C GLY A 51 18.75 4.60 -3.81
N ILE A 52 17.42 4.45 -3.75
CA ILE A 52 16.56 4.91 -2.65
C ILE A 52 16.52 3.83 -1.55
N ASP A 53 16.35 2.57 -1.94
CA ASP A 53 16.22 1.44 -1.01
C ASP A 53 17.52 0.65 -0.85
N CYS A 54 17.71 -0.04 0.29
CA CYS A 54 18.90 -0.90 0.46
C CYS A 54 18.86 -2.03 -0.59
N PRO A 55 19.94 -2.22 -1.38
CA PRO A 55 20.04 -3.37 -2.28
C PRO A 55 19.91 -4.72 -1.55
N CYS A 56 20.24 -4.74 -0.25
CA CYS A 56 20.12 -5.90 0.62
C CYS A 56 18.68 -6.21 1.07
N CYS A 57 17.84 -5.18 1.20
CA CYS A 57 16.48 -5.29 1.74
C CYS A 57 15.43 -5.47 0.64
N GLY A 58 15.76 -5.07 -0.59
CA GLY A 58 14.82 -5.01 -1.71
C GLY A 58 14.00 -3.73 -1.70
N ASP A 59 13.14 -3.58 -2.72
CA ASP A 59 12.28 -2.42 -2.87
C ASP A 59 11.26 -2.32 -1.72
N SER A 60 10.98 -1.10 -1.27
CA SER A 60 9.93 -0.79 -0.30
C SER A 60 8.53 -0.99 -0.88
N TRP A 61 8.36 -0.74 -2.18
CA TRP A 61 7.08 -0.85 -2.87
C TRP A 61 7.23 -1.59 -4.19
N VAL A 62 6.21 -2.37 -4.54
CA VAL A 62 6.17 -3.14 -5.79
C VAL A 62 4.92 -2.74 -6.59
N ARG A 63 5.07 -2.63 -7.91
CA ARG A 63 3.95 -2.35 -8.82
C ARG A 63 2.91 -3.46 -8.76
N ASN A 64 1.65 -3.07 -8.94
CA ASN A 64 0.59 -4.02 -9.24
C ASN A 64 0.64 -4.37 -10.74
N TYR A 65 0.48 -5.65 -11.07
CA TYR A 65 0.47 -6.16 -12.46
C TYR A 65 -0.79 -7.00 -12.78
N GLY A 66 -1.63 -7.25 -11.77
CA GLY A 66 -2.75 -8.20 -11.86
C GLY A 66 -4.12 -7.53 -11.86
N LYS A 67 -5.16 -8.37 -11.78
CA LYS A 67 -6.50 -7.92 -11.47
C LYS A 67 -6.56 -7.50 -10.00
N GLY A 68 -7.13 -6.34 -9.72
CA GLY A 68 -7.43 -5.94 -8.34
C GLY A 68 -8.56 -6.77 -7.74
N THR A 69 -8.89 -6.48 -6.49
CA THR A 69 -9.97 -7.14 -5.74
C THR A 69 -11.24 -6.30 -5.77
N ASP A 70 -12.39 -6.93 -5.50
CA ASP A 70 -13.67 -6.22 -5.44
C ASP A 70 -13.82 -5.41 -4.14
N GLU A 71 -13.09 -5.80 -3.08
CA GLU A 71 -13.03 -5.11 -1.79
C GLU A 71 -11.58 -4.68 -1.45
N PRO A 72 -11.38 -3.67 -0.59
CA PRO A 72 -10.06 -3.30 -0.11
C PRO A 72 -9.53 -4.40 0.81
N GLU A 73 -8.49 -5.12 0.37
CA GLU A 73 -7.97 -6.28 1.09
C GLU A 73 -6.52 -6.12 1.54
N VAL A 74 -6.19 -6.75 2.67
CA VAL A 74 -4.81 -6.99 3.12
C VAL A 74 -4.65 -8.48 3.39
N TYR A 75 -3.69 -9.11 2.71
CA TYR A 75 -3.43 -10.56 2.80
C TYR A 75 -4.68 -11.44 2.56
N GLY A 76 -5.52 -11.06 1.58
CA GLY A 76 -6.70 -11.83 1.17
C GLY A 76 -7.90 -11.73 2.11
N LYS A 77 -7.92 -10.73 3.00
CA LYS A 77 -9.05 -10.42 3.88
C LYS A 77 -9.41 -8.95 3.75
N SER A 78 -10.69 -8.65 3.88
CA SER A 78 -11.17 -7.27 3.95
C SER A 78 -10.39 -6.49 5.01
N VAL A 79 -9.89 -5.30 4.65
CA VAL A 79 -9.09 -4.45 5.54
C VAL A 79 -9.81 -4.10 6.85
N TYR A 80 -11.14 -4.16 6.85
CA TYR A 80 -11.99 -3.93 8.03
C TYR A 80 -12.06 -5.13 8.98
N GLU A 81 -11.59 -6.30 8.56
CA GLU A 81 -11.62 -7.56 9.34
C GLU A 81 -10.21 -8.06 9.71
N VAL A 82 -9.17 -7.42 9.18
CA VAL A 82 -7.78 -7.77 9.47
C VAL A 82 -7.49 -7.46 10.93
N LYS A 83 -6.92 -8.46 11.63
CA LYS A 83 -6.43 -8.27 13.00
C LYS A 83 -5.04 -7.66 12.95
N LYS A 84 -4.76 -6.78 13.90
CA LYS A 84 -3.45 -6.15 14.04
C LYS A 84 -2.33 -7.20 14.15
N GLY A 85 -1.31 -7.02 13.33
CA GLY A 85 -0.09 -7.81 13.37
C GLY A 85 1.06 -7.04 14.03
N LEU A 86 2.29 -7.58 13.96
CA LEU A 86 3.48 -6.91 14.48
C LEU A 86 3.85 -5.64 13.68
N PHE A 87 3.48 -5.58 12.40
CA PHE A 87 4.00 -4.59 11.45
C PHE A 87 2.92 -3.82 10.67
N ARG A 88 1.64 -4.10 10.92
CA ARG A 88 0.52 -3.51 10.17
C ARG A 88 -0.48 -2.96 11.16
N ASN A 89 -0.48 -1.64 11.33
CA ASN A 89 -1.38 -0.94 12.23
C ASN A 89 -2.40 -0.09 11.48
N GLN A 90 -2.10 0.30 10.25
CA GLN A 90 -2.91 1.25 9.51
C GLN A 90 -2.90 0.96 8.02
N ALA A 91 -4.03 1.27 7.38
CA ALA A 91 -4.15 1.35 5.93
C ALA A 91 -4.71 2.71 5.51
N HIS A 92 -4.16 3.28 4.45
CA HIS A 92 -4.76 4.41 3.74
C HIS A 92 -5.49 3.90 2.50
N ILE A 93 -6.77 4.25 2.36
CA ILE A 93 -7.59 3.89 1.19
C ILE A 93 -7.85 5.14 0.37
N TYR A 94 -7.45 5.15 -0.89
CA TYR A 94 -7.74 6.20 -1.87
C TYR A 94 -8.82 5.71 -2.82
N ARG A 95 -9.95 6.43 -2.89
CA ARG A 95 -11.10 6.05 -3.71
C ARG A 95 -11.13 6.80 -5.05
N LEU A 96 -11.87 6.25 -6.01
CA LEU A 96 -12.05 6.86 -7.33
C LEU A 96 -12.76 8.22 -7.25
N ASP A 97 -13.62 8.41 -6.25
CA ASP A 97 -14.30 9.69 -5.97
C ASP A 97 -13.38 10.77 -5.38
N GLY A 98 -12.11 10.45 -5.17
CA GLY A 98 -11.10 11.35 -4.60
C GLY A 98 -11.06 11.36 -3.07
N SER A 99 -11.95 10.62 -2.39
CA SER A 99 -11.90 10.51 -0.94
C SER A 99 -10.73 9.66 -0.46
N LYS A 100 -10.24 10.00 0.74
CA LYS A 100 -9.22 9.23 1.46
C LYS A 100 -9.79 8.78 2.79
N GLU A 101 -9.63 7.51 3.11
CA GLU A 101 -9.92 6.94 4.43
C GLU A 101 -8.65 6.43 5.10
N VAL A 102 -8.62 6.56 6.42
CA VAL A 102 -7.57 5.98 7.28
C VAL A 102 -8.21 4.90 8.14
N VAL A 103 -7.87 3.65 7.85
CA VAL A 103 -8.34 2.48 8.61
C VAL A 103 -7.26 2.12 9.62
N ASN A 104 -7.57 2.22 10.90
CA ASN A 104 -6.69 1.69 11.95
C ASN A 104 -7.02 0.21 12.15
N ILE A 105 -6.06 -0.67 11.86
CA ILE A 105 -6.16 -2.11 12.06
C ILE A 105 -6.06 -2.36 13.56
N ARG A 106 -7.18 -2.72 14.19
CA ARG A 106 -7.28 -2.85 15.65
C ARG A 106 -7.06 -4.29 16.11
N ASP A 107 -6.67 -4.41 17.37
CA ASP A 107 -6.89 -5.63 18.13
C ASP A 107 -8.40 -5.74 18.38
N ASN A 108 -9.01 -6.88 18.04
CA ASN A 108 -10.43 -7.15 18.32
C ASN A 108 -10.74 -7.06 19.82
#